data_AF-A0A660PNG7-F1
#
_entry.id   AF-A0A660PNG7-F1
#
_cell.length_a   1.000
_cell.length_b   1.000
_cell.length_c   1.000
_cell.angle_alpha   90.00
_cell.angle_beta   90.00
_cell.angle_gamma   90.00
#
_symmetry.space_group_name_H-M   'P 1'
#
loop_
_entity.id
_entity.type
_entity.pdbx_description
1 polymer ?
#
loop_
_entity_poly.entity_id
_entity_poly.type
_entity_poly.pdbx_seq_one_letter_code
_entity_poly.pdbx_strand_id
1 'polypeptide(L)' 'SKPIGKQLNFILQEMNRETNTIASKSYESKISSIVINMKHEIEKIRELVQNVE' A
#
# COMPACT_ATOMS: atom_id res chain seq x y z
N SER A 1 4.10 15.38 13.88
CA SER A 1 4.17 15.03 12.45
C SER A 1 3.71 16.22 11.63
N LYS A 2 4.44 16.57 10.57
CA LYS A 2 3.95 17.57 9.60
C LYS A 2 2.59 17.13 9.05
N PRO A 3 1.63 18.03 8.77
CA PRO A 3 0.30 17.67 8.27
C PRO A 3 0.32 16.72 7.05
N ILE A 4 1.33 16.87 6.21
CA ILE A 4 1.54 16.09 4.98
C ILE A 4 1.87 14.63 5.27
N GLY A 5 2.75 14.33 6.24
CA GLY A 5 3.13 12.96 6.58
C GLY A 5 1.96 12.15 7.15
N LYS A 6 1.10 12.80 7.95
CA LYS A 6 -0.15 12.19 8.43
C LYS A 6 -1.13 11.88 7.29
N GLN A 7 -1.26 12.77 6.30
CA GLN A 7 -2.11 12.55 5.13
C GLN A 7 -1.60 11.41 4.25
N LEU A 8 -0.29 11.33 4.01
CA LEU A 8 0.33 10.24 3.25
C LEU A 8 0.15 8.89 3.95
N ASN A 9 0.32 8.85 5.27
CA ASN A 9 0.05 7.66 6.07
C ASN A 9 -1.39 7.16 5.93
N PHE A 10 -2.38 8.07 5.90
CA PHE A 10 -3.78 7.70 5.65
C PHE A 10 -3.97 7.09 4.26
N ILE A 11 -3.41 7.71 3.22
CA ILE A 11 -3.51 7.19 1.85
C ILE A 11 -2.88 5.79 1.74
N LEU A 12 -1.71 5.58 2.35
CA LEU A 12 -1.04 4.27 2.36
C LEU A 12 -1.87 3.19 3.08
N GLN A 13 -2.61 3.56 4.12
CA GLN A 13 -3.55 2.65 4.79
C GLN A 13 -4.70 2.26 3.84
N GLU A 14 -5.30 3.22 3.16
CA GLU A 14 -6.40 2.96 2.23
C GLU A 14 -5.94 2.12 1.02
N MET A 15 -4.75 2.38 0.47
CA MET A 15 -4.16 1.57 -0.60
C MET A 15 -3.92 0.12 -0.16
N ASN A 16 -3.45 -0.10 1.07
CA ASN A 16 -3.31 -1.45 1.62
C ASN A 16 -4.67 -2.15 1.79
N ARG A 17 -5.70 -1.43 2.26
CA ARG A 17 -7.06 -1.99 2.39
C ARG A 17 -7.60 -2.43 1.04
N GLU A 18 -7.43 -1.61 0.01
CA GLU A 18 -7.89 -1.93 -1.33
C GLU A 18 -7.12 -3.12 -1.93
N THR A 19 -5.79 -3.15 -1.76
CA THR A 19 -4.95 -4.26 -2.21
C THR A 19 -5.38 -5.59 -1.58
N ASN A 20 -5.75 -5.60 -0.29
CA ASN A 20 -6.28 -6.78 0.38
C ASN A 20 -7.69 -7.16 -0.12
N THR A 21 -8.51 -6.18 -0.50
CA THR A 21 -9.84 -6.43 -1.11
C THR A 21 -9.70 -7.09 -2.47
N ILE A 22 -8.77 -6.62 -3.31
CA ILE A 22 -8.44 -7.25 -4.61
C ILE A 22 -7.95 -8.69 -4.37
N ALA A 23 -7.02 -8.88 -3.44
CA ALA A 23 -6.45 -10.19 -3.11
C ALA A 23 -7.51 -11.21 -2.67
N SER A 24 -8.47 -10.78 -1.83
CA SER A 24 -9.52 -11.65 -1.29
C SER A 24 -10.64 -11.97 -2.28
N LYS A 25 -10.76 -11.22 -3.38
CA LYS A 25 -11.79 -11.40 -4.41
C LYS A 25 -11.25 -11.96 -5.73
N SER A 26 -9.94 -12.20 -5.83
CA SER A 26 -9.29 -12.63 -7.07
C SER A 26 -8.61 -13.97 -6.90
N TYR A 27 -8.99 -14.97 -7.71
CA TYR A 27 -8.43 -16.32 -7.66
C TYR A 27 -7.44 -16.61 -8.81
N GLU A 28 -7.16 -15.63 -9.66
CA GLU A 28 -6.22 -15.79 -10.76
C GLU A 28 -4.78 -15.58 -10.31
N SER A 29 -3.88 -16.49 -10.68
CA SER A 29 -2.45 -16.43 -10.33
C SER A 29 -1.77 -15.14 -10.79
N LYS A 30 -2.18 -14.60 -11.95
CA LYS A 30 -1.70 -13.31 -12.46
C LYS A 30 -2.04 -12.17 -11.51
N ILE A 31 -3.25 -12.16 -10.96
CA ILE A 31 -3.69 -11.13 -10.00
C ILE A 31 -2.94 -11.28 -8.69
N SER A 32 -2.67 -12.51 -8.23
CA SER A 32 -1.86 -12.74 -7.03
C SER A 32 -0.46 -12.14 -7.14
N SER A 33 0.22 -12.31 -8.29
CA SER A 33 1.53 -11.69 -8.53
C SER A 33 1.45 -10.15 -8.53
N ILE A 34 0.40 -9.58 -9.14
CA ILE A 34 0.19 -8.12 -9.13
C ILE A 34 -0.03 -7.61 -7.70
N VAL A 35 -0.86 -8.29 -6.90
CA VAL A 35 -1.12 -7.94 -5.49
C VAL A 35 0.16 -7.95 -4.66
N ILE A 36 1.02 -8.97 -4.84
CA ILE A 36 2.29 -9.06 -4.12
C ILE A 36 3.17 -7.84 -4.46
N ASN A 37 3.28 -7.50 -5.75
CA ASN A 37 4.03 -6.32 -6.19
C ASN A 37 3.43 -5.02 -5.64
N MET A 38 2.09 -4.88 -5.62
CA MET A 38 1.42 -3.72 -5.04
C MET A 38 1.77 -3.56 -3.56
N LYS A 39 1.70 -4.63 -2.77
CA LYS A 39 2.07 -4.61 -1.34
C LYS A 39 3.52 -4.18 -1.14
N HIS A 40 4.42 -4.68 -1.97
CA HIS A 40 5.82 -4.32 -1.92
C HIS A 40 6.07 -2.83 -2.22
N GLU A 41 5.42 -2.27 -3.24
CA GLU A 41 5.56 -0.85 -3.55
C GLU A 41 4.92 0.05 -2.48
N ILE A 42 3.79 -0.36 -1.88
CA ILE A 42 3.19 0.36 -0.75
C ILE A 42 4.14 0.42 0.44
N GLU A 43 4.85 -0.67 0.75
CA GLU A 43 5.82 -0.69 1.86
C GLU A 43 7.02 0.22 1.59
N LYS A 44 7.57 0.19 0.37
CA LYS A 44 8.64 1.14 -0.02
C LYS A 44 8.22 2.60 0.16
N ILE A 45 7.00 2.95 -0.24
CA ILE A 45 6.50 4.32 -0.09
C ILE A 45 6.32 4.65 1.40
N ARG A 46 5.87 3.69 2.21
CA ARG A 46 5.77 3.85 3.67
C ARG A 46 7.12 4.16 4.31
N GLU A 47 8.17 3.43 3.95
CA GLU A 47 9.54 3.69 4.42
C GLU A 47 10.01 5.09 4.00
N LEU A 48 9.77 5.49 2.75
CA LEU A 48 10.10 6.85 2.28
C LEU A 48 9.40 7.94 3.07
N VAL A 49 8.10 7.77 3.37
CA VAL A 49 7.32 8.72 4.18
C VAL A 49 7.90 8.83 5.59
N GLN A 50 8.31 7.73 6.21
CA GLN A 50 8.92 7.74 7.53
C GLN A 50 10.32 8.38 7.54
N ASN A 51 11.09 8.20 6.47
CA ASN A 51 12.44 8.75 6.35
C ASN A 51 12.47 10.27 6.11
N VAL A 52 11.36 10.86 5.64
CA VAL A 52 11.24 12.31 5.35
C VAL A 52 10.43 13.09 6.40
N GLU A 53 9.80 12.39 7.36
CA GLU A 53 9.10 12.98 8.51
C GLU A 53 10.08 13.50 9.58
#